data_AF-A0A3M2AKT6-F1
#
_entry.id   AF-A0A3M2AKT6-F1
#
_cell.length_a   1.000
_cell.length_b   1.000
_cell.length_c   1.000
_cell.angle_alpha   90.00
_cell.angle_beta   90.00
_cell.angle_gamma   90.00
#
_symmetry.space_group_name_H-M   'P 1'
#
loop_
_entity.id
_entity.type
_entity.pdbx_description
1 polymer ?
#
loop_
_entity_poly.entity_id
_entity_poly.type
_entity_poly.pdbx_seq_one_letter_code
_entity_poly.pdbx_strand_id
1 'polypeptide(L)'
;MRSWVYLIGLRGYYEDGKAKESSAVYVVALPPQQELAQVNMECYATEYLPQNIALTVGKAYAVGTDWEIKEPERFKIKGFREDLELYVFEEGLSFEEGLIEVLRIVYEDLANGGKLLSVEPVIDVGTPSTQFMLECVKKAIST
;
A
#
# COMPACT_ATOMS: atom_id res chain seq x y z
N MET A 1 20.36 0.78 -3.16
CA MET A 1 19.09 1.20 -2.54
C MET A 1 18.44 -0.05 -2.01
N ARG A 2 18.08 -0.08 -0.72
CA ARG A 2 17.35 -1.22 -0.15
C ARG A 2 15.86 -0.90 -0.31
N SER A 3 15.04 -1.89 -0.62
CA SER A 3 13.59 -1.74 -0.69
C SER A 3 12.92 -2.63 0.34
N TRP A 4 11.78 -2.17 0.85
CA TRP A 4 10.87 -2.95 1.66
C TRP A 4 9.52 -3.03 0.96
N VAL A 5 8.82 -4.13 1.15
CA VAL A 5 7.55 -4.41 0.47
C VAL A 5 6.47 -4.64 1.50
N TYR A 6 5.33 -3.99 1.29
CA TYR A 6 4.11 -4.18 2.08
C TYR A 6 3.01 -4.71 1.16
N LEU A 7 2.27 -5.72 1.61
CA LEU A 7 1.00 -6.07 0.97
C LEU A 7 -0.09 -5.22 1.63
N ILE A 8 -0.69 -4.31 0.87
CA ILE A 8 -1.71 -3.38 1.34
C ILE A 8 -3.06 -3.81 0.79
N GLY A 9 -4.01 -4.12 1.67
CA GLY A 9 -5.32 -4.63 1.29
C GLY A 9 -6.48 -3.87 1.91
N LEU A 10 -7.61 -3.87 1.19
CA LEU A 10 -8.90 -3.41 1.68
C LEU A 10 -9.95 -4.51 1.50
N ARG A 11 -10.87 -4.60 2.47
CA ARG A 11 -12.09 -5.39 2.35
C ARG A 11 -13.28 -4.46 2.19
N GLY A 12 -13.97 -4.57 1.06
CA GLY A 12 -15.20 -3.84 0.76
C GLY A 12 -16.44 -4.69 1.02
N TYR A 13 -17.46 -4.09 1.63
CA TYR A 13 -18.77 -4.70 1.87
C TYR A 13 -19.81 -4.03 0.96
N TYR A 14 -20.58 -4.83 0.22
CA TYR A 14 -21.51 -4.34 -0.80
C TYR A 14 -22.98 -4.44 -0.35
N GLU A 15 -23.87 -3.69 -1.01
CA GLU A 15 -25.31 -3.72 -0.75
C GLU A 15 -25.96 -5.10 -0.95
N ASP A 16 -25.40 -5.94 -1.81
CA ASP A 16 -25.87 -7.30 -2.05
C ASP A 16 -25.46 -8.30 -0.94
N GLY A 17 -24.81 -7.80 0.12
CA GLY A 17 -24.35 -8.58 1.27
C GLY A 17 -23.02 -9.31 1.04
N LYS A 18 -22.37 -9.17 -0.13
CA LYS A 18 -21.06 -9.76 -0.38
C LYS A 18 -19.95 -8.90 0.22
N ALA A 19 -18.85 -9.56 0.58
CA ALA A 19 -17.58 -8.92 0.86
C ALA A 19 -16.57 -9.33 -0.21
N LYS A 20 -15.72 -8.40 -0.63
CA LYS A 20 -14.56 -8.69 -1.50
C LYS A 20 -13.33 -8.01 -0.94
N GLU A 21 -12.19 -8.63 -1.19
CA GLU A 21 -10.88 -8.08 -0.88
C GLU A 21 -10.16 -7.73 -2.17
N SER A 22 -9.39 -6.65 -2.11
CA SER A 22 -8.47 -6.23 -3.15
C SER A 22 -7.18 -5.78 -2.47
N SER A 23 -6.03 -6.01 -3.11
CA SER A 23 -4.73 -5.74 -2.52
C SER A 23 -3.69 -5.36 -3.56
N ALA A 24 -2.71 -4.59 -3.12
CA ALA A 24 -1.60 -4.13 -3.94
C ALA A 24 -0.28 -4.28 -3.19
N VAL A 25 0.78 -4.52 -3.95
CA VAL A 25 2.16 -4.59 -3.45
C VAL A 25 2.72 -3.18 -3.40
N TYR A 26 2.93 -2.64 -2.21
CA TYR A 26 3.52 -1.32 -2.01
C TYR A 26 5.03 -1.43 -1.74
N VAL A 27 5.83 -0.89 -2.65
CA VAL A 27 7.29 -0.90 -2.57
C VAL A 27 7.79 0.45 -2.05
N VAL A 28 8.61 0.38 -1.01
CA VAL A 28 9.17 1.53 -0.30
C VAL A 28 10.69 1.49 -0.42
N ALA A 29 11.28 2.57 -0.91
CA ALA A 29 12.71 2.77 -0.96
C ALA A 29 13.24 3.22 0.41
N LEU A 30 14.38 2.65 0.81
CA LEU A 30 15.09 2.98 2.04
C LEU A 30 16.53 3.42 1.75
N PRO A 31 17.11 4.26 2.62
CA PRO A 31 18.54 4.52 2.61
C PRO A 31 19.34 3.20 2.71
N PRO A 32 20.46 3.05 1.98
CA PRO A 32 21.24 1.81 1.96
C PRO A 32 21.73 1.35 3.34
N GLN A 33 21.96 2.29 4.26
CA GLN A 33 22.46 2.04 5.61
C GLN A 33 21.36 1.80 6.64
N GLN A 34 20.08 1.78 6.24
CA GLN A 34 18.98 1.61 7.19
C GLN A 34 18.94 0.17 7.73
N GLU A 35 19.12 0.04 9.04
CA GLU A 35 18.93 -1.23 9.75
C GLU A 35 17.43 -1.56 9.83
N LEU A 36 17.11 -2.84 9.58
CA LEU A 36 15.79 -3.41 9.82
C LEU A 36 15.76 -4.02 11.22
N ALA A 37 14.58 -4.03 11.84
CA ALA A 37 14.44 -4.66 13.14
C ALA A 37 14.38 -6.18 12.98
N GLN A 38 15.23 -6.89 13.71
CA GLN A 38 15.18 -8.35 13.77
C GLN A 38 13.95 -8.80 14.56
N VAL A 39 13.23 -9.78 14.03
CA VAL A 39 12.10 -10.42 14.70
C VAL A 39 12.32 -11.91 14.76
N ASN A 40 12.10 -12.48 15.94
CA ASN A 40 12.22 -13.92 16.15
C ASN A 40 10.89 -14.60 15.78
N MET A 41 10.50 -14.45 14.52
CA MET A 41 9.33 -15.09 13.91
C MET A 41 9.81 -16.01 12.78
N GLU A 42 10.56 -17.04 13.15
CA GLU A 42 11.27 -17.97 12.24
C GLU A 42 10.39 -18.55 11.11
N CYS A 43 9.07 -18.64 11.30
CA CYS A 43 8.14 -19.13 10.30
C CYS A 43 7.60 -18.06 9.32
N TYR A 44 7.81 -16.76 9.57
CA TYR A 44 7.16 -15.66 8.84
C TYR A 44 8.13 -14.60 8.33
N ALA A 45 9.09 -14.16 9.15
CA ALA A 45 10.12 -13.21 8.75
C ALA A 45 11.24 -13.16 9.80
N THR A 46 12.48 -12.95 9.34
CA THR A 46 13.64 -12.73 10.22
C THR A 46 13.88 -11.24 10.50
N GLU A 47 13.34 -10.35 9.65
CA GLU A 47 13.48 -8.90 9.73
C GLU A 47 12.15 -8.24 9.34
N TYR A 48 11.86 -7.05 9.89
CA TYR A 48 10.77 -6.19 9.44
C TYR A 48 11.21 -4.73 9.43
N LEU A 49 10.54 -3.88 8.66
CA LEU A 49 10.70 -2.43 8.73
C LEU A 49 9.72 -1.84 9.75
N PRO A 50 10.18 -1.35 10.92
CA PRO A 50 9.32 -0.70 11.89
C PRO A 50 8.59 0.51 11.30
N GLN A 51 7.31 0.68 11.65
CA GLN A 51 6.47 1.77 11.14
C GLN A 51 7.10 3.15 11.39
N ASN A 52 7.69 3.39 12.56
CA ASN A 52 8.35 4.67 12.87
C ASN A 52 9.54 4.94 11.93
N ILE A 53 10.29 3.90 11.55
CA ILE A 53 11.39 4.03 10.59
C ILE A 53 10.83 4.28 9.19
N ALA A 54 9.82 3.50 8.77
CA ALA A 54 9.14 3.71 7.48
C ALA A 54 8.61 5.15 7.34
N LEU A 55 7.97 5.69 8.39
CA LEU A 55 7.47 7.06 8.41
C LEU A 55 8.58 8.12 8.36
N THR A 56 9.75 7.84 8.95
CA THR A 56 10.84 8.82 9.04
C THR A 56 11.70 8.86 7.78
N VAL A 57 12.04 7.70 7.22
CA VAL A 57 13.03 7.59 6.13
C VAL A 57 12.51 6.90 4.88
N GLY A 58 11.35 6.25 4.95
CA GLY A 58 10.75 5.54 3.83
C GLY A 58 10.23 6.50 2.76
N LYS A 59 10.54 6.19 1.51
CA LYS A 59 10.02 6.90 0.34
C LYS A 59 9.20 5.96 -0.51
N ALA A 60 8.02 6.41 -0.93
CA ALA A 60 7.19 5.66 -1.87
C ALA A 60 7.99 5.44 -3.16
N TYR A 61 8.10 4.19 -3.61
CA TYR A 61 8.84 3.87 -4.82
C TYR A 61 7.90 3.38 -5.92
N ALA A 62 7.15 2.33 -5.65
CA ALA A 62 6.28 1.73 -6.66
C ALA A 62 5.09 1.00 -6.04
N VAL A 63 4.11 0.69 -6.89
CA VAL A 63 2.97 -0.17 -6.57
C VAL A 63 2.82 -1.23 -7.66
N GLY A 64 2.57 -2.48 -7.24
CA GLY A 64 2.23 -3.59 -8.11
C GLY A 64 0.80 -4.05 -7.86
N THR A 65 0.06 -4.31 -8.92
CA THR A 65 -1.32 -4.78 -8.91
C THR A 65 -1.48 -5.90 -9.94
N ASP A 66 -2.40 -6.84 -9.69
CA ASP A 66 -2.72 -7.91 -10.66
C ASP A 66 -3.60 -7.41 -11.83
N TRP A 67 -3.93 -6.12 -11.84
CA TRP A 67 -4.76 -5.46 -12.83
C TRP A 67 -4.16 -4.13 -13.26
N GLU A 68 -4.64 -3.61 -14.38
CA GLU A 68 -4.21 -2.32 -14.91
C GLU A 68 -4.80 -1.15 -14.10
N ILE A 69 -3.93 -0.23 -13.66
CA ILE A 69 -4.34 1.04 -13.05
C ILE A 69 -4.70 2.02 -14.17
N LYS A 70 -5.96 2.44 -14.21
CA LYS A 70 -6.43 3.46 -15.15
C LYS A 70 -6.05 4.86 -14.68
N GLU A 71 -5.60 5.72 -15.60
CA GLU A 71 -5.19 7.11 -15.32
C GLU A 71 -4.17 7.19 -14.17
N PRO A 72 -3.03 6.46 -14.26
CA PRO A 72 -2.07 6.30 -13.17
C PRO A 72 -1.56 7.64 -12.59
N GLU A 73 -1.46 8.68 -13.42
CA GLU A 73 -1.07 10.04 -13.03
C GLU A 73 -1.94 10.63 -11.91
N ARG A 74 -3.21 10.22 -11.78
CA ARG A 74 -4.11 10.66 -10.69
C ARG A 74 -3.64 10.18 -9.32
N PHE A 75 -2.79 9.16 -9.27
CA PHE A 75 -2.21 8.58 -8.05
C PHE A 75 -0.73 8.94 -7.90
N LYS A 76 -0.28 10.02 -8.58
CA LYS A 76 1.12 10.46 -8.58
C LYS A 76 2.09 9.39 -9.08
N ILE A 77 1.62 8.56 -10.03
CA ILE A 77 2.47 7.59 -10.72
C ILE A 77 3.10 8.28 -11.93
N LYS A 78 4.42 8.25 -11.99
CA LYS A 78 5.23 8.83 -13.07
C LYS A 78 5.25 7.95 -14.33
N GLY A 79 5.11 6.64 -14.18
CA GLY A 79 5.09 5.71 -15.30
C GLY A 79 5.07 4.24 -14.88
N PHE A 80 5.02 3.35 -15.86
CA PHE A 80 5.02 1.90 -15.65
C PHE A 80 6.34 1.29 -16.10
N ARG A 81 6.89 0.39 -15.29
CA ARG A 81 8.07 -0.41 -15.61
C ARG A 81 7.65 -1.82 -15.98
N GLU A 82 7.56 -2.08 -17.29
CA GLU A 82 7.16 -3.38 -17.85
C GLU A 82 8.08 -4.52 -17.39
N ASP A 83 9.37 -4.25 -17.18
CA ASP A 83 10.35 -5.28 -16.80
C ASP A 83 10.17 -5.81 -15.38
N LEU A 84 9.47 -5.06 -14.53
CA LEU A 84 9.18 -5.43 -13.14
C LEU A 84 7.68 -5.55 -12.86
N GLU A 85 6.84 -5.22 -13.84
CA GLU A 85 5.38 -5.11 -13.70
C GLU A 85 4.97 -4.16 -12.55
N LEU A 86 5.64 -3.01 -12.44
CA LEU A 86 5.44 -2.04 -11.37
C LEU A 86 5.10 -0.64 -11.90
N TYR A 87 4.10 -0.01 -11.29
CA TYR A 87 3.82 1.42 -11.44
C TYR A 87 4.71 2.23 -10.51
N VAL A 88 5.53 3.13 -11.05
CA VAL A 88 6.53 3.90 -10.31
C VAL A 88 5.96 5.25 -9.91
N PHE A 89 6.02 5.56 -8.61
CA PHE A 89 5.59 6.84 -8.08
C PHE A 89 6.51 8.00 -8.50
N GLU A 90 5.99 9.22 -8.44
CA GLU A 90 6.80 10.44 -8.49
C GLU A 90 7.85 10.45 -7.36
N GLU A 91 9.01 11.04 -7.61
CA GLU A 91 10.09 11.09 -6.63
C GLU A 91 9.75 12.04 -5.48
N GLY A 92 10.18 11.69 -4.26
CA GLY A 92 10.08 12.55 -3.08
C GLY A 92 8.89 12.24 -2.16
N LEU A 93 7.90 11.48 -2.65
CA LEU A 93 6.74 11.04 -1.88
C LEU A 93 7.15 10.28 -0.61
N SER A 94 6.62 10.72 0.52
CA SER A 94 6.79 10.05 1.80
C SER A 94 6.09 8.69 1.82
N PHE A 95 6.47 7.85 2.79
CA PHE A 95 5.81 6.58 3.02
C PHE A 95 4.29 6.71 3.17
N GLU A 96 3.82 7.69 3.95
CA GLU A 96 2.39 7.92 4.18
C GLU A 96 1.66 8.39 2.92
N GLU A 97 2.23 9.33 2.18
CA GLU A 97 1.62 9.81 0.93
C GLU A 97 1.47 8.68 -0.08
N GLY A 98 2.50 7.87 -0.28
CA GLY A 98 2.40 6.71 -1.16
C GLY A 98 1.38 5.68 -0.67
N LEU A 99 1.32 5.42 0.64
CA LEU A 99 0.32 4.51 1.21
C LEU A 99 -1.11 4.99 0.96
N ILE A 100 -1.38 6.29 1.09
CA ILE A 100 -2.69 6.88 0.79
C ILE A 100 -3.05 6.66 -0.68
N GLU A 101 -2.13 6.88 -1.61
CA GLU A 101 -2.37 6.65 -3.04
C GLU A 101 -2.62 5.16 -3.33
N VAL A 102 -1.83 4.25 -2.73
CA VAL A 102 -2.05 2.80 -2.84
C VAL A 102 -3.44 2.40 -2.35
N LEU A 103 -3.85 2.90 -1.17
CA LEU A 103 -5.18 2.64 -0.63
C LEU A 103 -6.28 3.21 -1.55
N ARG A 104 -6.05 4.35 -2.19
CA ARG A 104 -6.98 4.92 -3.17
C ARG A 104 -7.11 4.05 -4.42
N ILE A 105 -5.98 3.53 -4.94
CA ILE A 105 -5.96 2.58 -6.06
C ILE A 105 -6.79 1.32 -5.74
N VAL A 106 -6.54 0.71 -4.58
CA VAL A 106 -7.26 -0.49 -4.12
C VAL A 106 -8.75 -0.19 -3.88
N TYR A 107 -9.07 0.99 -3.34
CA TYR A 107 -10.45 1.40 -3.14
C TYR A 107 -11.19 1.60 -4.48
N GLU A 108 -10.56 2.22 -5.48
CA GLU A 108 -11.17 2.41 -6.80
C GLU A 108 -11.45 1.07 -7.49
N ASP A 109 -10.56 0.07 -7.37
CA ASP A 109 -10.82 -1.29 -7.84
C ASP A 109 -12.08 -1.91 -7.20
N LEU A 110 -12.20 -1.83 -5.88
CA LEU A 110 -13.38 -2.31 -5.16
C LEU A 110 -14.66 -1.56 -5.58
N ALA A 111 -14.58 -0.23 -5.74
CA ALA A 111 -15.70 0.62 -6.12
C ALA A 111 -16.18 0.35 -7.57
N ASN A 112 -15.27 -0.03 -8.46
CA ASN A 112 -15.61 -0.48 -9.82
C ASN A 112 -16.40 -1.79 -9.82
N GLY A 113 -16.28 -2.60 -8.76
CA GLY A 113 -17.01 -3.86 -8.58
C GLY A 113 -18.48 -3.70 -8.17
N GLY A 114 -18.92 -2.49 -7.79
CA GLY A 114 -20.29 -2.20 -7.36
C GLY A 114 -20.38 -1.16 -6.24
N LYS A 115 -21.59 -0.93 -5.73
CA LYS A 115 -21.82 0.05 -4.66
C LYS A 115 -21.36 -0.48 -3.29
N LEU A 116 -20.30 0.11 -2.77
CA LEU A 116 -19.75 -0.15 -1.45
C LEU A 116 -20.58 0.52 -0.36
N LEU A 117 -20.88 -0.22 0.71
CA LEU A 117 -21.48 0.28 1.95
C LEU A 117 -20.42 0.71 2.97
N SER A 118 -19.35 -0.06 3.06
CA SER A 118 -18.22 0.21 3.95
C SER A 118 -16.95 -0.46 3.43
N VAL A 119 -15.81 -0.02 3.95
CA VAL A 119 -14.50 -0.59 3.65
C VAL A 119 -13.64 -0.58 4.90
N GLU A 120 -12.84 -1.61 5.09
CA GLU A 120 -11.89 -1.73 6.20
C GLU A 120 -10.51 -2.18 5.69
N PRO A 121 -9.41 -1.73 6.32
CA PRO A 121 -8.09 -2.23 5.97
C PRO A 121 -7.94 -3.69 6.40
N VAL A 122 -7.32 -4.49 5.53
CA VAL A 122 -6.87 -5.85 5.88
C VAL A 122 -5.54 -5.71 6.63
N ILE A 123 -5.50 -6.21 7.86
CA ILE A 123 -4.31 -6.14 8.73
C ILE A 123 -3.64 -7.52 8.74
N ASP A 124 -2.40 -7.55 8.25
CA ASP A 124 -1.55 -8.76 8.21
C ASP A 124 -0.19 -8.49 8.86
N VAL A 125 0.61 -9.54 9.06
CA VAL A 125 1.97 -9.46 9.61
C VAL A 125 2.82 -8.54 8.74
N GLY A 126 3.41 -7.53 9.36
CA GLY A 126 4.24 -6.54 8.68
C GLY A 126 3.50 -5.36 8.08
N THR A 127 2.15 -5.35 8.09
CA THR A 127 1.38 -4.14 7.76
C THR A 127 1.54 -3.07 8.85
N PRO A 128 1.41 -1.77 8.51
CA PRO A 128 1.36 -0.71 9.51
C PRO A 128 0.23 -0.93 10.53
N SER A 129 0.35 -0.29 11.69
CA SER A 129 -0.64 -0.42 12.76
C SER A 129 -2.06 -0.09 12.27
N THR A 130 -3.05 -0.81 12.80
CA THR A 130 -4.46 -0.68 12.42
C THR A 130 -4.96 0.76 12.50
N GLN A 131 -4.60 1.50 13.54
CA GLN A 131 -5.00 2.90 13.68
C GLN A 131 -4.47 3.75 12.54
N PHE A 132 -3.19 3.62 12.22
CA PHE A 132 -2.56 4.37 11.13
C PHE A 132 -3.16 4.00 9.77
N MET A 133 -3.39 2.71 9.52
CA MET A 133 -4.08 2.24 8.32
C MET A 133 -5.46 2.86 8.19
N LEU A 134 -6.28 2.86 9.25
CA LEU A 134 -7.62 3.46 9.24
C LEU A 134 -7.58 4.97 8.96
N GLU A 135 -6.60 5.68 9.50
CA GLU A 135 -6.40 7.11 9.22
C GLU A 135 -6.06 7.34 7.74
N CYS A 136 -5.17 6.53 7.17
CA CYS A 136 -4.82 6.62 5.74
C CYS A 136 -6.00 6.26 4.83
N VAL A 137 -6.80 5.25 5.18
CA VAL A 137 -8.02 4.88 4.44
C VAL A 137 -9.02 6.03 4.41
N LYS A 138 -9.25 6.69 5.56
CA LYS A 138 -10.14 7.86 5.63
C LYS A 138 -9.69 8.96 4.68
N LYS A 139 -8.38 9.26 4.65
CA LYS A 139 -7.79 10.25 3.74
C LYS A 139 -7.94 9.84 2.28
N ALA A 140 -7.70 8.56 1.96
CA ALA A 140 -7.79 8.03 0.61
C ALA A 140 -9.19 8.15 0.02
N ILE A 141 -10.24 7.93 0.83
CA ILE A 141 -11.65 7.97 0.38
C ILE A 141 -12.20 9.40 0.36
N SER A 142 -11.63 10.32 1.15
CA SER A 142 -12.10 11.72 1.22
C SER A 142 -11.55 12.64 0.13
N THR A 143 -10.59 12.16 -0.66
CA THR A 143 -9.90 12.93 -1.71
C THR A 143 -10.54 12.67 -3.07
#